data_AF-A0A9Q7SAJ2-F1
#
_entry.id   AF-A0A9Q7SAJ2-F1
#
_cell.length_a   1.000
_cell.length_b   1.000
_cell.length_c   1.000
_cell.angle_alpha   90.00
_cell.angle_beta   90.00
_cell.angle_gamma   90.00
#
_symmetry.space_group_name_H-M   'P 1'
#
loop_
_entity.id
_entity.type
_entity.pdbx_description
1 polymer ?
#
loop_
_entity_poly.entity_id
_entity_poly.type
_entity_poly.pdbx_seq_one_letter_code
_entity_poly.pdbx_strand_id
1 'polypeptide(L)'
;MRNGSLQNLVAANTRSANPEVGMGATIVMWSDRHAATIVAINERGTTVRVQQDRATRTDDHGISDSQSYAYAPNPEATVQTFTLRKTGRWIRKGESEKGGTVLLIGRRDEHYDYSF
;
A
#
# COMPACT_ATOMS: atom_id res chain seq x y z
N MET A 1 -16.54 -10.82 10.25
CA MET A 1 -16.96 -9.63 9.47
C MET A 1 -15.76 -9.13 8.70
N ARG A 2 -15.86 -9.10 7.38
CA ARG A 2 -14.75 -8.78 6.45
C ARG A 2 -15.19 -7.52 5.71
N ASN A 3 -15.19 -6.39 6.42
CA ASN A 3 -15.80 -5.14 5.97
C ASN A 3 -14.72 -4.19 5.44
N GLY A 4 -14.05 -4.56 4.35
CA GLY A 4 -13.29 -3.60 3.53
C GLY A 4 -14.03 -3.38 2.22
N SER A 5 -13.83 -2.23 1.58
CA SER A 5 -14.30 -2.00 0.20
C SER A 5 -13.98 -3.21 -0.69
N LEU A 6 -14.92 -3.64 -1.55
CA LEU A 6 -14.70 -4.76 -2.48
C LEU A 6 -13.43 -4.56 -3.31
N GLN A 7 -13.09 -3.31 -3.62
CA GLN A 7 -11.86 -2.95 -4.33
C GLN A 7 -10.61 -3.30 -3.51
N ASN A 8 -10.61 -3.01 -2.20
CA ASN A 8 -9.52 -3.36 -1.29
C ASN A 8 -9.40 -4.88 -1.14
N LEU A 9 -10.52 -5.62 -1.12
CA LEU A 9 -10.49 -7.08 -1.07
C LEU A 9 -9.88 -7.70 -2.34
N VAL A 10 -10.18 -7.16 -3.53
CA VAL A 10 -9.57 -7.62 -4.78
C VAL A 10 -8.08 -7.25 -4.82
N ALA A 11 -7.73 -6.02 -4.47
CA ALA A 11 -6.34 -5.56 -4.42
C ALA A 11 -5.49 -6.40 -3.45
N ALA A 12 -6.00 -6.68 -2.26
CA ALA A 12 -5.30 -7.45 -1.24
C ALA A 12 -5.10 -8.94 -1.59
N ASN A 13 -5.89 -9.49 -2.51
CA ASN A 13 -5.77 -10.87 -2.99
C ASN A 13 -5.13 -10.98 -4.38
N THR A 14 -4.72 -9.87 -4.98
CA THR A 14 -4.02 -9.87 -6.26
C THR A 14 -2.56 -10.27 -6.06
N ARG A 15 -2.01 -11.07 -6.97
CA ARG A 15 -0.57 -11.40 -6.94
C ARG A 15 0.23 -10.12 -7.21
N SER A 16 1.04 -9.72 -6.23
CA SER A 16 1.97 -8.61 -6.36
C SER A 16 3.06 -8.91 -7.40
N ALA A 17 3.54 -7.88 -8.08
CA ALA A 17 4.71 -7.97 -8.94
C ALA A 17 5.97 -8.34 -8.14
N ASN A 18 7.02 -8.80 -8.84
CA ASN A 18 8.31 -9.05 -8.20
C ASN A 18 8.84 -7.74 -7.60
N PRO A 19 9.30 -7.73 -6.34
CA PRO A 19 9.78 -6.52 -5.69
C PRO A 19 11.08 -6.05 -6.33
N GLU A 20 11.15 -4.76 -6.67
CA GLU A 20 12.35 -4.08 -7.13
C GLU A 20 12.51 -2.74 -6.38
N VAL A 21 13.75 -2.36 -6.06
CA VAL A 21 14.02 -1.08 -5.38
C VAL A 21 13.65 0.06 -6.33
N GLY A 22 12.92 1.05 -5.82
CA GLY A 22 12.35 2.16 -6.60
C GLY A 22 10.98 1.87 -7.21
N MET A 23 10.49 0.62 -7.14
CA MET A 23 9.15 0.29 -7.62
C MET A 23 8.06 0.89 -6.72
N GLY A 24 6.97 1.34 -7.35
CA GLY A 24 5.77 1.80 -6.66
C GLY A 24 5.00 0.66 -6.01
N ALA A 25 4.48 0.92 -4.83
CA ALA A 25 3.66 0.01 -4.05
C ALA A 25 2.46 0.75 -3.44
N THR A 26 1.45 0.00 -3.03
CA THR A 26 0.25 0.50 -2.37
C THR A 26 0.08 -0.25 -1.06
N ILE A 27 -0.02 0.50 0.03
CA ILE A 27 -0.38 0.01 1.34
C ILE A 27 -1.90 -0.01 1.40
N VAL A 28 -2.49 -1.20 1.43
CA VAL A 28 -3.95 -1.39 1.50
C VAL A 28 -4.33 -1.55 2.97
N MET A 29 -5.10 -0.59 3.47
CA MET A 29 -5.70 -0.62 4.80
C MET A 29 -7.18 -1.01 4.72
N TRP A 30 -7.92 -0.77 5.80
CA TRP A 30 -9.30 -1.20 5.93
C TRP A 30 -10.23 -0.44 4.96
N SER A 31 -10.29 0.89 5.09
CA SER A 31 -10.94 1.84 4.19
C SER A 31 -9.93 2.44 3.21
N ASP A 32 -8.78 2.88 3.73
CA ASP A 32 -7.83 3.72 3.00
C ASP A 32 -6.78 2.93 2.22
N ARG A 33 -6.17 3.61 1.24
CA ARG A 33 -4.98 3.15 0.52
C ARG A 33 -3.94 4.24 0.52
N HIS A 34 -2.68 3.87 0.73
CA HIS A 34 -1.57 4.79 0.65
C HIS A 34 -0.54 4.37 -0.39
N ALA A 35 -0.12 5.32 -1.23
CA ALA A 35 0.98 5.12 -2.16
C ALA A 35 2.31 5.06 -1.38
N ALA A 36 3.19 4.18 -1.82
CA ALA A 36 4.50 3.97 -1.24
C ALA A 36 5.53 3.62 -2.31
N THR A 37 6.80 3.75 -1.98
CA THR A 37 7.93 3.34 -2.82
C THR A 37 8.80 2.33 -2.08
N ILE A 38 9.22 1.27 -2.77
CA ILE A 38 10.15 0.29 -2.21
C ILE A 38 11.55 0.91 -2.12
N VAL A 39 12.09 1.01 -0.91
CA VAL A 39 13.41 1.61 -0.65
C VAL A 39 14.50 0.58 -0.40
N ALA A 40 14.13 -0.61 0.09
CA ALA A 40 15.08 -1.70 0.28
C ALA A 40 14.42 -3.06 0.20
N ILE A 41 15.20 -4.06 -0.23
CA ILE A 41 14.79 -5.45 -0.32
C ILE A 41 15.88 -6.28 0.36
N ASN A 42 15.50 -7.32 1.10
CA ASN A 42 16.45 -8.28 1.65
C ASN A 42 17.01 -9.19 0.54
N GLU A 43 18.21 -9.75 0.71
CA GLU A 43 18.88 -10.63 -0.28
C GLU A 43 18.02 -11.81 -0.74
N ARG A 44 17.14 -12.32 0.15
CA ARG A 44 16.22 -13.42 -0.17
C ARG A 44 14.95 -13.00 -0.91
N GLY A 45 14.70 -11.70 -1.11
CA GLY A 45 13.48 -11.20 -1.73
C GLY A 45 12.21 -11.48 -0.93
N THR A 46 12.30 -11.83 0.36
CA THR A 46 11.14 -12.18 1.22
C THR A 46 10.73 -11.06 2.16
N THR A 47 11.55 -10.02 2.28
CA THR A 47 11.30 -8.85 3.13
C THR A 47 11.58 -7.61 2.31
N VAL A 48 10.62 -6.68 2.30
CA VAL A 48 10.74 -5.39 1.64
C VAL A 48 10.51 -4.27 2.66
N ARG A 49 11.24 -3.18 2.49
CA ARG A 49 11.02 -1.93 3.21
C ARG A 49 10.45 -0.93 2.22
N VAL A 50 9.33 -0.34 2.59
CA VAL A 50 8.64 0.66 1.79
C VAL A 50 8.54 1.95 2.57
N GLN A 51 8.58 3.04 1.85
CA GLN A 51 8.44 4.39 2.39
C GLN A 51 7.18 4.98 1.80
N GLN A 52 6.32 5.53 2.65
CA GLN A 52 5.07 6.13 2.19
C GLN A 52 5.39 7.38 1.35
N ASP A 53 4.75 7.50 0.20
CA ASP A 53 4.87 8.68 -0.65
C ASP A 53 3.99 9.79 -0.05
N ARG A 54 4.40 11.05 -0.22
CA ARG A 54 3.54 12.20 0.09
C ARG A 54 2.51 12.31 -1.03
N ALA A 55 1.30 11.84 -0.75
CA ALA A 55 0.16 12.11 -1.60
C ALA A 55 -0.40 13.49 -1.29
N THR A 56 -0.40 14.38 -2.27
CA THR A 56 -1.08 15.67 -2.20
C THR A 56 -2.25 15.62 -3.15
N ARG A 57 -3.47 15.82 -2.65
CA ARG A 57 -4.67 15.85 -3.48
C ARG A 57 -4.58 17.04 -4.42
N THR A 58 -4.74 16.79 -5.72
CA THR A 58 -4.63 17.81 -6.78
C THR A 58 -5.97 18.16 -7.41
N ASP A 59 -7.03 17.44 -7.07
CA ASP A 59 -8.38 17.79 -7.49
C ASP A 59 -9.07 18.73 -6.51
N ASP A 60 -10.04 19.49 -7.01
CA ASP A 60 -10.89 20.39 -6.24
C ASP A 60 -12.34 19.85 -6.16
N HIS A 61 -12.51 18.53 -6.29
CA HIS A 61 -13.84 17.90 -6.39
C HIS A 61 -14.53 17.67 -5.02
N GLY A 62 -14.10 18.35 -3.96
CA GLY A 62 -14.73 18.27 -2.63
C GLY A 62 -14.68 16.87 -2.01
N ILE A 63 -15.80 16.35 -1.50
CA ILE A 63 -15.89 14.99 -0.93
C ILE A 63 -16.43 14.04 -2.02
N SER A 64 -15.59 13.73 -2.99
CA SER A 64 -15.92 12.82 -4.10
C SER A 64 -15.03 11.59 -4.05
N ASP A 65 -15.57 10.45 -4.48
CA ASP A 65 -14.84 9.18 -4.62
C ASP A 65 -13.83 9.22 -5.79
N SER A 66 -13.99 10.19 -6.71
CA SER A 66 -13.10 10.40 -7.86
C SER A 66 -11.98 11.37 -7.54
N GLN A 67 -10.94 10.84 -6.89
CA GLN A 67 -9.84 11.64 -6.35
C GLN A 67 -8.56 11.48 -7.20
N SER A 68 -7.85 12.59 -7.41
CA SER A 68 -6.55 12.64 -8.09
C SER A 68 -5.48 13.12 -7.12
N TYR A 69 -4.39 12.36 -7.04
CA TYR A 69 -3.27 12.66 -6.16
C TYR A 69 -1.97 12.78 -6.95
N ALA A 70 -1.17 13.79 -6.60
CA ALA A 70 0.24 13.85 -6.97
C ALA A 70 1.08 13.14 -5.90
N TYR A 71 1.98 12.28 -6.34
CA TYR A 71 2.88 11.52 -5.47
C TYR A 71 4.28 12.12 -5.50
N ALA A 72 4.80 12.50 -4.34
CA ALA A 72 6.20 12.88 -4.18
C ALA A 72 6.89 11.94 -3.18
N PRO A 73 8.14 11.48 -3.42
CA PRO A 73 8.90 10.75 -2.41
C PRO A 73 9.02 11.59 -1.15
N ASN A 74 8.66 11.02 0.01
CA ASN A 74 8.72 11.72 1.29
C ASN A 74 9.85 11.15 2.16
N PRO A 75 11.06 11.74 2.16
CA PRO A 75 12.21 11.24 2.95
C PRO A 75 11.98 11.23 4.46
N GLU A 76 11.00 11.96 4.97
CA GLU A 76 10.63 11.99 6.39
C GLU A 76 9.55 10.95 6.76
N ALA A 77 8.97 10.27 5.77
CA ALA A 77 7.91 9.31 6.02
C ALA A 77 8.43 8.04 6.71
N THR A 78 7.59 7.49 7.59
CA THR A 78 7.89 6.25 8.32
C THR A 78 8.14 5.11 7.34
N VAL A 79 9.33 4.51 7.43
CA VAL A 79 9.67 3.29 6.69
C VAL A 79 8.96 2.10 7.31
N GLN A 80 8.10 1.46 6.54
CA GLN A 80 7.36 0.27 6.94
C GLN A 80 7.99 -0.99 6.36
N THR A 81 8.05 -2.06 7.14
CA THR A 81 8.61 -3.35 6.69
C THR A 81 7.49 -4.34 6.43
N PHE A 82 7.49 -4.94 5.23
CA PHE A 82 6.56 -5.98 4.82
C PHE A 82 7.31 -7.27 4.50
N THR A 83 6.63 -8.39 4.68
CA THR A 83 7.21 -9.73 4.57
C THR A 83 6.28 -10.64 3.77
N LEU A 84 6.86 -11.39 2.84
CA LEU A 84 6.14 -12.33 1.99
C LEU A 84 5.67 -13.53 2.83
N ARG A 85 4.38 -13.85 2.73
CA ARG A 85 3.77 -15.03 3.36
C ARG A 85 3.72 -16.19 2.38
N LYS A 86 3.55 -17.42 2.90
CA LYS A 86 3.44 -18.64 2.09
C LYS A 86 2.29 -18.60 1.07
N THR A 87 1.28 -17.79 1.34
CA THR A 87 0.14 -17.53 0.46
C THR A 87 0.44 -16.57 -0.69
N GLY A 88 1.65 -16.01 -0.76
CA GLY A 88 2.04 -15.02 -1.77
C GLY A 88 1.67 -13.58 -1.43
N ARG A 89 1.09 -13.34 -0.25
CA ARG A 89 0.71 -12.00 0.21
C ARG A 89 1.83 -11.31 0.96
N TRP A 90 1.98 -10.01 0.76
CA TRP A 90 2.91 -9.18 1.53
C TRP A 90 2.17 -8.56 2.71
N ILE A 91 2.56 -8.95 3.92
CA ILE A 91 1.94 -8.47 5.17
C ILE A 91 2.97 -7.71 6.00
N ARG A 92 2.52 -6.63 6.66
CA ARG A 92 3.37 -5.85 7.56
C ARG A 92 4.01 -6.77 8.61
N LYS A 93 5.29 -6.56 8.87
CA LYS A 93 6.06 -7.37 9.82
C LYS A 93 5.41 -7.24 11.21
N GLY A 94 5.08 -8.39 11.82
CA GLY A 94 4.44 -8.46 13.14
C GLY A 94 2.91 -8.62 13.10
N GLU A 95 2.27 -8.45 11.94
CA GLU A 95 0.82 -8.57 11.82
C GLU A 95 0.37 -9.93 11.27
N SER A 96 -0.86 -10.32 11.64
CA SER A 96 -1.48 -11.56 11.21
C SER A 96 -2.06 -11.44 9.80
N GLU A 97 -2.22 -12.57 9.11
CA GLU A 97 -2.71 -12.58 7.73
C GLU A 97 -4.24 -12.35 7.60
N LYS A 98 -4.98 -12.47 8.71
CA LYS A 98 -6.45 -12.34 8.74
C LYS A 98 -6.94 -10.89 8.91
N GLY A 99 -6.07 -9.98 9.32
CA GLY A 99 -6.42 -8.58 9.55
C GLY A 99 -5.22 -7.63 9.53
N GLY A 100 -4.07 -8.09 9.06
CA GLY A 100 -2.90 -7.27 8.90
C GLY A 100 -2.96 -6.43 7.63
N THR A 101 -2.18 -5.37 7.63
CA THR A 101 -1.95 -4.43 6.55
C THR A 101 -1.25 -5.15 5.40
N VAL A 102 -1.84 -5.02 4.20
CA VAL A 102 -1.36 -5.69 2.99
C VAL A 102 -0.59 -4.68 2.12
N LEU A 103 0.48 -5.15 1.48
CA LEU A 103 1.21 -4.38 0.48
C LEU A 103 1.00 -4.97 -0.92
N LEU A 104 0.51 -4.15 -1.84
CA LEU A 104 0.44 -4.47 -3.26
C LEU A 104 1.64 -3.82 -3.98
N ILE A 105 2.45 -4.63 -4.66
CA ILE A 105 3.64 -4.13 -5.39
C ILE A 105 3.32 -4.02 -6.87
N GLY A 106 3.77 -2.92 -7.50
CA GLY A 106 3.60 -2.66 -8.93
C GLY A 106 2.57 -1.57 -9.26
N ARG A 107 1.92 -0.98 -8.26
CA ARG A 107 0.95 0.12 -8.43
C ARG A 107 1.08 1.11 -7.29
N ARG A 108 1.01 2.41 -7.61
CA ARG A 108 0.81 3.50 -6.64
C ARG A 108 -0.65 3.92 -6.71
N ASP A 109 -1.35 3.81 -5.58
CA ASP A 109 -2.76 4.14 -5.48
C ASP A 109 -3.00 4.72 -4.08
N GLU A 110 -3.46 5.97 -4.05
CA GLU A 110 -3.87 6.64 -2.82
C GLU A 110 -5.38 6.83 -2.87
N HIS A 111 -6.01 6.47 -1.76
CA HIS A 111 -7.43 6.65 -1.56
C HIS A 111 -7.66 7.00 -0.10
N TYR A 112 -8.22 8.18 0.12
CA TYR A 112 -8.63 8.63 1.44
C TYR A 112 -10.16 8.62 1.51
N ASP A 113 -10.71 7.83 2.42
CA ASP A 113 -12.13 7.85 2.71
C ASP A 113 -12.44 9.09 3.55
N TYR A 114 -13.36 9.94 3.10
CA TYR A 114 -13.80 11.12 3.85
C TYR A 114 -15.11 10.85 4.61
N SER A 115 -15.61 9.62 4.58
CA SER A 115 -16.87 9.20 5.19
C SER A 115 -16.64 8.79 6.66
N PHE A 116 -16.30 9.74 7.52
CA PHE A 116 -16.23 9.53 8.97
C PHE A 116 -17.14 10.51 9.72
#